data_AF-A0A5M3XD11-F1
#
_entry.id   AF-A0A5M3XD11-F1
#
_cell.length_a   1.000
_cell.length_b   1.000
_cell.length_c   1.000
_cell.angle_alpha   90.00
_cell.angle_beta   90.00
_cell.angle_gamma   90.00
#
_symmetry.space_group_name_H-M   'P 1'
#
loop_
_entity.id
_entity.type
_entity.pdbx_description
1 polymer ?
#
loop_
_entity_poly.entity_id
_entity_poly.type
_entity_poly.pdbx_seq_one_letter_code
_entity_poly.pdbx_strand_id
1 'polypeptide(L)'
;MADEQITTIGRCYMCKRTFSFTPASVMTVMMDPKTNLPLGMTLSGNFREPTPEATARSVKEHVCSNCVNRAKQLKELMDPPALQFDTWQRGNS
;
A
#
# COMPACT_ATOMS: atom_id res chain seq x y z
N MET A 1 -7.32 -21.22 22.72
CA MET A 1 -5.85 -21.23 22.78
C MET A 1 -5.39 -19.90 22.24
N ALA A 2 -4.89 -19.01 23.11
CA ALA A 2 -4.38 -17.71 22.69
C ALA A 2 -2.95 -17.95 22.21
N ASP A 3 -2.77 -18.00 20.89
CA ASP A 3 -1.44 -18.04 20.29
C ASP A 3 -0.68 -16.82 20.82
N GLU A 4 0.38 -17.08 21.57
CA GLU A 4 1.21 -16.05 22.20
C GLU A 4 1.97 -15.34 21.08
N GLN A 5 1.31 -14.37 20.44
CA GLN A 5 1.85 -13.70 19.26
C GLN A 5 3.13 -12.97 19.64
N ILE A 6 4.27 -13.52 19.21
CA ILE A 6 5.59 -12.94 19.45
C ILE A 6 5.64 -11.60 18.70
N THR A 7 5.50 -10.52 19.46
CA THR A 7 5.64 -9.17 18.91
C THR A 7 7.11 -8.85 18.73
N THR A 8 7.45 -8.28 17.57
CA THR A 8 8.79 -7.82 17.22
C THR A 8 8.77 -6.29 17.09
N ILE A 9 9.90 -5.66 17.37
CA ILE A 9 10.09 -4.21 17.18
C ILE A 9 10.78 -3.97 15.84
N GLY A 10 10.24 -3.08 15.02
CA GLY A 10 10.90 -2.63 13.81
C GLY A 10 10.52 -1.21 13.42
N ARG A 11 11.02 -0.76 12.27
CA ARG A 11 10.84 0.62 11.80
C ARG A 11 9.85 0.64 10.63
N CYS A 12 8.86 1.54 10.69
CA CYS A 12 7.94 1.73 9.58
C CYS A 12 8.67 2.36 8.40
N TYR A 13 8.56 1.75 7.23
CA TYR A 13 9.19 2.26 6.03
C TYR A 13 8.67 3.64 5.61
N MET A 14 7.39 3.93 5.82
CA MET A 14 6.76 5.19 5.41
C MET A 14 7.09 6.36 6.34
N CYS A 15 6.74 6.25 7.62
CA CYS A 15 6.92 7.35 8.58
C CYS A 15 8.23 7.29 9.36
N LYS A 16 9.05 6.25 9.14
CA LYS A 16 10.34 6.03 9.80
C LYS A 16 10.27 5.94 11.33
N ARG A 17 9.08 5.80 11.92
CA ARG A 17 8.88 5.58 13.36
C ARG A 17 9.06 4.11 13.73
N THR A 18 9.62 3.86 14.90
CA THR A 18 9.68 2.52 15.49
C THR A 18 8.30 2.11 15.99
N PHE A 19 7.90 0.86 15.76
CA PHE A 19 6.64 0.30 16.23
C PHE A 19 6.78 -1.20 16.51
N SER A 20 5.95 -1.71 17.43
CA SER A 20 5.80 -3.15 17.65
C SER A 20 4.78 -3.73 16.68
N PHE A 21 5.04 -4.93 16.19
CA PHE A 21 4.14 -5.64 15.29
C PHE A 21 4.31 -7.15 15.39
N THR A 22 3.29 -7.90 14.98
CA THR A 22 3.39 -9.34 14.80
C THR A 22 3.85 -9.62 13.36
N PRO A 23 4.98 -10.31 13.14
CA PRO A 23 5.50 -10.57 11.79
C PRO A 23 4.50 -11.28 10.86
N ALA A 24 3.58 -12.08 11.43
CA ALA A 24 2.55 -12.79 10.69
C ALA A 24 1.41 -11.90 10.15
N SER A 25 1.17 -10.72 10.75
CA SER A 25 0.02 -9.86 10.41
C SER A 25 0.39 -8.46 9.94
N VAL A 26 1.65 -8.06 10.10
CA VAL A 26 2.12 -6.75 9.66
C VAL A 26 2.05 -6.63 8.14
N MET A 27 1.63 -5.47 7.67
CA MET A 27 1.63 -5.19 6.24
C MET A 27 3.07 -4.95 5.78
N THR A 28 3.49 -5.68 4.75
CA THR A 28 4.80 -5.53 4.13
C THR A 28 4.69 -5.10 2.68
N VAL A 29 5.64 -4.31 2.21
CA VAL A 29 5.77 -3.91 0.80
C VAL A 29 7.14 -4.38 0.29
N MET A 30 7.17 -4.93 -0.92
CA MET A 30 8.43 -5.25 -1.60
C MET A 30 9.02 -3.96 -2.15
N MET A 31 10.18 -3.56 -1.68
CA MET A 31 10.85 -2.32 -2.05
C MET A 31 12.14 -2.64 -2.81
N ASP A 32 12.40 -1.95 -3.92
CA ASP A 32 13.68 -2.02 -4.60
C ASP A 32 14.65 -1.02 -3.97
N PRO A 33 15.73 -1.46 -3.29
CA PRO A 33 16.68 -0.55 -2.63
C PRO A 33 17.45 0.34 -3.62
N LYS A 34 17.53 -0.04 -4.90
CA LYS A 34 18.22 0.75 -5.93
C LYS A 34 17.42 2.01 -6.30
N THR A 35 16.10 1.89 -6.41
CA THR A 35 15.20 2.98 -6.82
C THR A 35 14.49 3.61 -5.63
N ASN A 36 14.49 2.92 -4.48
CA ASN A 36 13.73 3.27 -3.28
C ASN A 36 12.21 3.30 -3.53
N LEU A 37 11.75 2.55 -4.54
CA LEU A 37 10.35 2.47 -4.96
C LEU A 37 9.78 1.07 -4.73
N PRO A 38 8.45 0.96 -4.52
CA PRO A 38 7.79 -0.33 -4.52
C PRO A 38 8.07 -1.10 -5.80
N LEU A 39 8.14 -2.41 -5.69
CA LEU A 39 8.39 -3.28 -6.84
C LEU A 39 7.32 -3.05 -7.92
N GLY A 40 7.77 -2.73 -9.13
CA GLY A 40 6.91 -2.42 -10.26
C GLY A 40 6.37 -0.98 -10.31
N MET A 41 6.74 -0.11 -9.35
CA MET A 41 6.38 1.30 -9.40
C MET A 41 7.46 2.10 -10.14
N THR A 42 7.02 2.91 -11.10
CA THR A 42 7.89 3.87 -11.81
C THR A 42 7.93 5.22 -11.08
N LEU A 43 8.92 6.07 -11.39
CA LEU A 43 9.03 7.42 -10.82
C LEU A 43 7.80 8.30 -11.12
N SER A 44 7.12 8.07 -12.24
CA SER A 44 5.89 8.76 -12.61
C SER A 44 4.65 8.21 -11.89
N GLY A 45 4.81 7.22 -11.01
CA GLY A 45 3.72 6.60 -10.26
C GLY A 45 2.94 5.52 -11.02
N ASN A 46 3.32 5.21 -12.25
CA ASN A 46 2.70 4.14 -13.04
C ASN A 46 3.25 2.77 -12.66
N PHE A 47 2.41 1.74 -12.80
CA PHE A 47 2.84 0.35 -12.67
C PHE A 47 3.51 -0.13 -13.95
N ARG A 48 4.65 -0.81 -13.82
CA ARG A 48 5.36 -1.51 -14.88
C ARG A 48 5.86 -2.84 -14.32
N GLU A 49 5.83 -3.89 -15.13
CA GLU A 49 6.34 -5.19 -14.71
C GLU A 49 7.82 -5.08 -14.25
N PRO A 50 8.16 -5.61 -13.05
CA PRO A 50 9.51 -5.51 -12.51
C PRO A 50 10.49 -6.39 -13.31
N THR A 51 11.73 -5.92 -13.49
CA THR A 51 12.77 -6.77 -14.09
C THR A 51 13.19 -7.88 -13.13
N PRO A 52 13.71 -9.03 -13.62
CA PRO A 52 14.17 -10.12 -12.75
C PRO A 52 15.21 -9.67 -11.73
N GLU A 53 16.11 -8.76 -12.11
CA GLU A 53 17.13 -8.21 -11.22
C GLU A 53 16.53 -7.28 -10.17
N ALA A 54 15.42 -6.60 -10.46
CA ALA A 54 14.68 -5.78 -9.50
C ALA A 54 13.96 -6.66 -8.47
N THR A 55 13.34 -7.75 -8.92
CA THR A 55 12.71 -8.72 -8.03
C THR A 55 13.73 -9.39 -7.12
N ALA A 56 14.88 -9.84 -7.67
CA ALA A 56 15.92 -10.52 -6.90
C ALA A 56 16.56 -9.65 -5.80
N ARG A 57 16.66 -8.33 -6.01
CA ARG A 57 17.21 -7.39 -5.01
C ARG A 57 16.17 -6.79 -4.07
N SER A 58 14.89 -7.05 -4.31
CA SER A 58 13.82 -6.42 -3.53
C SER A 58 13.80 -6.92 -2.10
N VAL A 59 13.52 -6.01 -1.16
CA VAL A 59 13.48 -6.27 0.27
C VAL A 59 12.07 -6.07 0.80
N LYS A 60 11.67 -6.92 1.76
CA LYS A 60 10.40 -6.76 2.47
C LYS A 60 10.55 -5.68 3.53
N GLU A 61 9.76 -4.63 3.37
CA GLU A 61 9.74 -3.49 4.27
C GLU A 61 8.40 -3.41 5.02
N HIS A 62 8.46 -3.13 6.32
CA HIS A 62 7.29 -3.16 7.20
C HIS A 62 6.60 -1.79 7.22
N VAL A 63 5.26 -1.79 7.22
CA VAL A 63 4.46 -0.56 7.27
C VAL A 63 3.53 -0.59 8.47
N CYS A 64 3.55 0.46 9.29
CA CYS A 64 2.67 0.55 10.45
C CYS A 64 1.21 0.76 10.03
N SER A 65 0.29 0.28 10.87
CA SER A 65 -1.16 0.36 10.64
C SER A 65 -1.65 1.79 10.37
N ASN A 66 -1.08 2.79 11.05
CA ASN A 66 -1.43 4.20 10.82
C ASN A 66 -1.11 4.66 9.40
N CYS A 67 0.05 4.27 8.86
CA CYS A 67 0.41 4.60 7.47
C CYS A 67 -0.45 3.85 6.47
N VAL A 68 -0.79 2.58 6.75
CA VAL A 68 -1.73 1.81 5.93
C VAL A 68 -3.11 2.47 5.90
N ASN A 69 -3.65 2.85 7.05
CA ASN A 69 -4.95 3.49 7.14
C ASN A 69 -4.98 4.84 6.41
N ARG A 70 -3.92 5.63 6.54
CA ARG A 70 -3.78 6.89 5.80
C ARG A 70 -3.74 6.67 4.28
N ALA A 71 -3.06 5.62 3.81
CA ALA A 71 -3.03 5.27 2.39
C ALA A 71 -4.41 4.83 1.88
N LYS A 72 -5.18 4.08 2.68
CA LYS A 72 -6.55 3.69 2.35
C LYS A 72 -7.47 4.92 2.23
N GLN A 73 -7.43 5.82 3.22
CA GLN A 73 -8.19 7.07 3.19
C GLN A 73 -7.86 7.93 1.97
N LEU A 74 -6.58 8.01 1.59
CA LEU A 74 -6.17 8.72 0.39
C LEU A 74 -6.73 8.06 -0.88
N LYS A 75 -6.69 6.73 -0.96
CA LYS A 75 -7.28 5.99 -2.09
C LYS A 75 -8.77 6.28 -2.21
N GLU A 76 -9.51 6.20 -1.11
CA GLU A 76 -10.95 6.48 -1.08
C GLU A 76 -11.28 7.92 -1.53
N LEU A 77 -10.40 8.89 -1.24
CA LEU A 77 -10.55 10.26 -1.72
C LEU A 77 -10.25 10.39 -3.23
N MET A 78 -9.30 9.61 -3.75
CA MET A 78 -8.83 9.67 -5.13
C MET A 78 -9.65 8.83 -6.12
N ASP A 79 -10.38 7.83 -5.64
CA ASP A 79 -11.40 7.07 -6.39
C ASP A 79 -12.79 7.65 -6.07
N PRO A 80 -13.19 8.81 -6.63
CA PRO A 80 -14.55 9.30 -6.42
C PRO A 80 -15.55 8.23 -6.89
N PRO A 81 -16.64 8.00 -6.16
CA PRO A 81 -17.69 7.10 -6.62
C PRO A 81 -18.11 7.54 -8.02
N ALA A 82 -18.25 6.58 -8.93
CA ALA A 82 -18.71 6.84 -10.29
C ALA A 82 -19.98 7.71 -10.23
N LEU A 83 -19.95 8.85 -10.94
CA LEU A 83 -21.12 9.71 -11.08
C LEU A 83 -22.28 8.83 -11.57
N GLN A 84 -23.28 8.62 -10.71
CA GLN A 84 -24.52 8.02 -11.14
C GLN A 84 -25.21 9.06 -12.01
N PHE A 85 -24.99 8.97 -13.32
CA PHE A 85 -25.83 9.67 -14.28
C PHE A 85 -27.19 8.99 -14.23
N ASP A 86 -28.04 9.42 -13.29
CA ASP A 86 -29.46 9.13 -13.35
C ASP A 86 -29.95 9.56 -14.74
N THR A 87 -30.40 8.57 -15.49
CA THR A 87 -30.97 8.67 -16.82
C THR A 87 -31.81 9.93 -16.96
N TRP A 88 -31.44 10.81 -17.90
CA TRP A 88 -32.27 11.91 -18.36
C TRP A 88 -33.66 11.37 -18.72
N GLN A 89 -34.63 11.53 -17.82
CA GLN A 89 -36.06 11.38 -18.11
C GLN A 89 -36.41 12.50 -19.09
N ARG A 90 -36.25 12.21 -20.39
CA ARG A 90 -36.81 13.01 -21.48
C ARG A 90 -38.32 13.01 -21.29
N GLY A 91 -38.84 14.10 -20.72
CA GLY A 91 -40.27 14.35 -20.69
C GLY A 91 -40.83 14.33 -22.11
N ASN A 92 -41.78 13.45 -22.37
CA ASN A 92 -42.68 13.59 -23.51
C ASN A 92 -43.82 14.50 -23.05
N SER A 93 -43.87 15.70 -23.62
CA SER A 93 -45.11 16.47 -23.78
C SER A 93 -46.00 15.84 -24.84
#